data_AF-A0A1S8XTG2-F1
#
_entry.id   AF-A0A1S8XTG2-F1
#
_cell.length_a   1.000
_cell.length_b   1.000
_cell.length_c   1.000
_cell.angle_alpha   90.00
_cell.angle_beta   90.00
_cell.angle_gamma   90.00
#
_symmetry.space_group_name_H-M   'P 1'
#
loop_
_entity.id
_entity.type
_entity.pdbx_description
1 polymer ?
#
loop_
_entity_poly.entity_id
_entity_poly.type
_entity_poly.pdbx_seq_one_letter_code
_entity_poly.pdbx_strand_id
1 'polypeptide(L)'
;MLAQCRPADHPRWDRVCVGSVPAVVDLDAAIGFVVAHGDAVERARLSWLRAGAAPSPELLDSAEVGQTPTGGWPAVWGADVASVDATCFRLAELDDLGALGRPAARRALDWLASRQQADGGWEEDPALADDAPWWARPGDPEARLYLTATVTFWLTVADLDARHVASGRRAAHSPDPRWPAGPPDQAAGAYAGSAYQGVVQTAVQALAGQLQPDGTFPSYLAVGWLSAAVFHQQELFYESARIQVSLADRMPKLSPANAASLAAALRRVGVDEQHWTLVAARRRLAETQRSDGGWESDDGHQFDVHTTLAAIRACR
;
A
#
# COMPACT_ATOMS: atom_id res chain seq x y z
N MET A 1 1.61 -59.76 27.24
CA MET A 1 2.61 -59.13 28.13
C MET A 1 3.83 -58.85 27.27
N LEU A 2 4.33 -57.64 27.01
CA LEU A 2 3.95 -56.25 27.28
C LEU A 2 4.71 -55.45 26.20
N ALA A 3 4.10 -54.37 25.72
CA ALA A 3 4.71 -53.39 24.83
C ALA A 3 5.91 -52.70 25.49
N GLN A 4 6.85 -52.20 24.68
CA GLN A 4 7.62 -51.01 25.03
C GLN A 4 8.10 -50.27 23.77
N CYS A 5 7.79 -48.98 23.76
CA CYS A 5 8.00 -47.99 22.70
C CYS A 5 9.23 -47.12 22.97
N ARG A 6 9.76 -46.56 21.85
CA ARG A 6 10.46 -45.26 21.65
C ARG A 6 11.97 -45.15 21.96
N PRO A 7 12.68 -44.14 21.39
CA PRO A 7 12.22 -43.03 20.53
C PRO A 7 12.91 -42.91 19.14
N ALA A 8 12.26 -42.12 18.28
CA ALA A 8 12.69 -41.71 16.96
C ALA A 8 13.81 -40.66 17.02
N ASP A 9 14.71 -40.73 16.04
CA ASP A 9 15.78 -39.77 15.80
C ASP A 9 15.25 -38.33 15.65
N HIS A 10 15.81 -37.42 16.43
CA HIS A 10 15.60 -35.98 16.29
C HIS A 10 16.28 -35.45 15.02
N PRO A 11 15.63 -34.55 14.24
CA PRO A 11 16.32 -33.83 13.18
C PRO A 11 17.37 -32.90 13.81
N ARG A 12 18.60 -32.97 13.29
CA ARG A 12 19.68 -32.03 13.61
C ARG A 12 19.22 -30.61 13.28
N TRP A 13 19.08 -29.79 14.31
CA TRP A 13 19.00 -28.35 14.14
C TRP A 13 20.35 -27.88 13.59
N ASP A 14 20.33 -27.38 12.35
CA ASP A 14 21.49 -26.75 11.75
C ASP A 14 22.00 -25.63 12.67
N ARG A 15 23.30 -25.69 12.96
CA ARG A 15 24.01 -24.69 13.74
C ARG A 15 23.92 -23.36 13.01
N VAL A 16 23.14 -22.44 13.56
CA VAL A 16 23.20 -21.02 13.19
C VAL A 16 24.61 -20.52 13.49
N CYS A 17 25.31 -20.04 12.45
CA CYS A 17 26.57 -19.33 12.60
C CYS A 17 26.34 -18.07 13.45
N VAL A 18 26.86 -18.08 14.68
CA VAL A 18 26.99 -16.90 15.55
C VAL A 18 28.02 -15.98 14.88
N GLY A 19 27.54 -14.97 14.15
CA GLY A 19 28.42 -14.01 13.46
C GLY A 19 27.75 -13.11 12.42
N SER A 20 26.53 -13.41 11.96
CA SER A 20 25.80 -12.44 11.12
C SER A 20 25.25 -11.33 12.02
N VAL A 21 25.77 -10.11 11.86
CA VAL A 21 25.05 -8.92 12.30
C VAL A 21 23.67 -9.00 11.65
N PRO A 22 22.55 -8.83 12.40
CA PRO A 22 21.25 -8.79 11.77
C PRO A 22 21.27 -7.67 10.73
N ALA A 23 20.90 -7.97 9.48
CA ALA A 23 20.78 -6.94 8.46
C ALA A 23 19.74 -5.92 8.95
N VAL A 24 20.17 -4.68 9.15
CA VAL A 24 19.32 -3.55 9.53
C VAL A 24 19.21 -2.64 8.33
N VAL A 25 18.01 -2.14 8.05
CA VAL A 25 17.79 -1.13 7.00
C VAL A 25 18.52 0.15 7.37
N ASP A 26 19.39 0.64 6.48
CA ASP A 26 20.04 1.94 6.61
C ASP A 26 19.10 3.04 6.09
N LEU A 27 18.30 3.60 7.01
CA LEU A 27 17.35 4.66 6.69
C LEU A 27 18.05 5.97 6.27
N ASP A 28 19.25 6.25 6.78
CA ASP A 28 19.98 7.48 6.43
C ASP A 28 20.50 7.40 4.98
N ALA A 29 20.99 6.23 4.56
CA ALA A 29 21.35 5.98 3.17
C ALA A 29 20.13 6.08 2.24
N ALA A 30 18.99 5.50 2.64
CA ALA A 30 17.75 5.58 1.87
C ALA A 30 17.24 7.03 1.70
N ILE A 31 17.30 7.83 2.78
CA ILE A 31 17.00 9.27 2.73
C ILE A 31 17.95 9.97 1.76
N GLY A 32 19.25 9.68 1.84
CA GLY A 32 20.26 10.21 0.94
C GLY A 32 19.99 9.88 -0.53
N PHE A 33 19.59 8.65 -0.81
CA PHE A 33 19.22 8.20 -2.15
C PHE A 33 18.07 9.03 -2.74
N VAL A 34 16.98 9.21 -1.99
CA VAL A 34 15.81 10.00 -2.45
C VAL A 34 16.17 11.47 -2.62
N VAL A 35 17.00 12.05 -1.75
CA VAL A 35 17.47 13.44 -1.89
C VAL A 35 18.26 13.62 -3.19
N ALA A 36 19.13 12.67 -3.52
CA ALA A 36 20.01 12.73 -4.68
C ALA A 36 19.29 12.47 -6.01
N HIS A 37 18.33 11.54 -6.04
CA HIS A 37 17.73 11.06 -7.29
C HIS A 37 16.28 11.49 -7.50
N GLY A 38 15.57 11.87 -6.43
CA GLY A 38 14.15 12.21 -6.51
C GLY A 38 13.91 13.57 -7.16
N ASP A 39 12.74 13.73 -7.77
CA ASP A 39 12.26 15.03 -8.23
C ASP A 39 11.77 15.92 -7.07
N ALA A 40 11.17 17.07 -7.38
CA ALA A 40 10.67 17.99 -6.37
C ALA A 40 9.48 17.41 -5.56
N VAL A 41 8.59 16.66 -6.20
CA VAL A 41 7.44 16.02 -5.57
C VAL A 41 7.88 14.83 -4.72
N GLU A 42 8.82 14.02 -5.19
CA GLU A 42 9.37 12.88 -4.45
C GLU A 42 10.14 13.31 -3.20
N ARG A 43 10.90 14.42 -3.27
CA ARG A 43 11.51 15.02 -2.07
C ARG A 43 10.49 15.61 -1.10
N ALA A 44 9.35 16.08 -1.60
CA ALA A 44 8.24 16.53 -0.76
C ALA A 44 7.57 15.34 -0.06
N ARG A 45 7.36 14.23 -0.77
CA ARG A 45 6.90 12.94 -0.21
C ARG A 45 7.82 12.49 0.93
N LEU A 46 9.14 12.49 0.69
CA LEU A 46 10.13 12.19 1.73
C LEU A 46 9.99 13.12 2.94
N SER A 47 9.83 14.42 2.72
CA SER A 47 9.73 15.42 3.78
C SER A 47 8.48 15.23 4.64
N TRP A 48 7.35 14.94 4.01
CA TRP A 48 6.11 14.57 4.69
C TRP A 48 6.27 13.29 5.48
N LEU A 49 6.72 12.21 4.84
CA LEU A 49 6.97 10.93 5.51
C LEU A 49 7.89 11.12 6.71
N ARG A 50 8.94 11.96 6.59
CA ARG A 50 9.94 12.14 7.65
C ARG A 50 9.47 12.92 8.86
N ALA A 51 8.76 14.02 8.64
CA ALA A 51 8.53 15.03 9.67
C ALA A 51 7.09 15.54 9.72
N GLY A 52 6.19 15.02 8.88
CA GLY A 52 4.86 15.60 8.67
C GLY A 52 4.94 17.02 8.10
N ALA A 53 6.02 17.35 7.39
CA ALA A 53 6.21 18.68 6.83
C ALA A 53 5.27 18.86 5.63
N ALA A 54 4.27 19.75 5.77
CA ALA A 54 3.30 20.01 4.73
C ALA A 54 4.01 20.51 3.44
N PRO A 55 3.76 19.88 2.27
CA PRO A 55 4.28 20.34 0.99
C PRO A 55 3.73 21.73 0.62
N SER A 56 4.42 22.46 -0.26
CA SER A 56 3.88 23.72 -0.77
C SER A 56 2.67 23.48 -1.67
N PRO A 57 1.74 24.45 -1.80
CA PRO A 57 0.60 24.34 -2.72
C PRO A 57 1.02 24.00 -4.16
N GLU A 58 2.10 24.59 -4.65
CA GLU A 58 2.59 24.36 -6.02
C GLU A 58 3.05 22.92 -6.24
N LEU A 59 3.65 22.29 -5.22
CA LEU A 59 4.06 20.88 -5.27
C LEU A 59 2.85 19.94 -5.21
N LEU A 60 1.83 20.29 -4.44
CA LEU A 60 0.57 19.56 -4.41
C LEU A 60 -0.16 19.66 -5.76
N ASP A 61 -0.23 20.86 -6.34
CA ASP A 61 -0.84 21.08 -7.64
C ASP A 61 -0.06 20.34 -8.75
N SER A 62 1.27 20.28 -8.64
CA SER A 62 2.12 19.48 -9.54
C SER A 62 1.85 17.98 -9.42
N ALA A 63 1.64 17.47 -8.20
CA ALA A 63 1.32 16.06 -7.97
C ALA A 63 -0.09 15.69 -8.47
N GLU A 64 -1.01 16.66 -8.50
CA GLU A 64 -2.41 16.48 -8.92
C GLU A 64 -2.62 16.68 -10.43
N VAL A 65 -1.58 17.08 -11.18
CA VAL A 65 -1.68 17.41 -12.60
C VAL A 65 -2.20 16.24 -13.44
N GLY A 66 -2.96 16.54 -14.48
CA GLY A 66 -3.47 15.54 -15.43
C GLY A 66 -4.72 14.80 -14.98
N GLN A 67 -5.36 15.18 -13.86
CA GLN A 67 -6.65 14.59 -13.47
C GLN A 67 -7.73 14.92 -14.51
N THR A 68 -8.51 13.92 -14.92
CA THR A 68 -9.60 14.12 -15.85
C THR A 68 -10.77 14.87 -15.18
N PRO A 69 -11.68 15.49 -15.95
CA PRO A 69 -12.88 16.12 -15.40
C PRO A 69 -13.79 15.17 -14.61
N THR A 70 -13.71 13.86 -14.86
CA THR A 70 -14.49 12.84 -14.15
C THR A 70 -13.84 12.40 -12.83
N GLY A 71 -12.57 12.77 -12.58
CA GLY A 71 -11.89 12.57 -11.30
C GLY A 71 -10.80 11.49 -11.31
N GLY A 72 -10.75 10.60 -12.29
CA GLY A 72 -9.62 9.66 -12.42
C GLY A 72 -8.40 10.30 -13.07
N TRP A 73 -7.24 9.64 -13.00
CA TRP A 73 -6.07 9.99 -13.79
C TRP A 73 -5.88 9.01 -14.95
N PRO A 74 -5.45 9.49 -16.13
CA PRO A 74 -5.09 8.60 -17.22
C PRO A 74 -3.80 7.85 -16.91
N ALA A 75 -3.68 6.64 -17.45
CA ALA A 75 -2.42 5.91 -17.42
C ALA A 75 -1.42 6.53 -18.39
N VAL A 76 -0.12 6.41 -18.09
CA VAL A 76 0.96 6.89 -18.98
C VAL A 76 0.92 6.18 -20.35
N TRP A 77 0.44 4.94 -20.37
CA TRP A 77 0.27 4.11 -21.56
C TRP A 77 -1.10 4.29 -22.23
N GLY A 78 -2.04 4.96 -21.58
CA GLY A 78 -3.39 5.21 -22.12
C GLY A 78 -3.49 6.58 -22.78
N ALA A 79 -4.55 6.78 -23.55
CA ALA A 79 -4.97 8.12 -24.00
C ALA A 79 -5.50 8.97 -22.82
N ASP A 80 -6.30 10.00 -23.09
CA ASP A 80 -6.96 10.84 -22.07
C ASP A 80 -8.06 10.09 -21.25
N VAL A 81 -8.13 8.76 -21.34
CA VAL A 81 -9.08 7.91 -20.63
C VAL A 81 -8.54 7.63 -19.23
N ALA A 82 -9.35 7.92 -18.21
CA ALA A 82 -9.01 7.62 -16.82
C ALA A 82 -8.81 6.11 -16.59
N SER A 83 -7.70 5.75 -15.94
CA SER A 83 -7.34 4.39 -15.56
C SER A 83 -7.53 4.17 -14.06
N VAL A 84 -8.07 3.00 -13.69
CA VAL A 84 -8.21 2.57 -12.30
C VAL A 84 -6.85 2.42 -11.63
N ASP A 85 -5.92 1.70 -12.26
CA ASP A 85 -4.57 1.46 -11.75
C ASP A 85 -3.81 2.78 -11.57
N ALA A 86 -3.79 3.62 -12.60
CA ALA A 86 -3.10 4.92 -12.55
C ALA A 86 -3.69 5.84 -11.48
N THR A 87 -5.01 5.82 -11.30
CA THR A 87 -5.69 6.58 -10.23
C THR A 87 -5.26 6.08 -8.85
N CYS A 88 -5.20 4.77 -8.64
CA CYS A 88 -4.71 4.19 -7.39
C CYS A 88 -3.22 4.49 -7.14
N PHE A 89 -2.39 4.48 -8.18
CA PHE A 89 -0.99 4.90 -8.07
C PHE A 89 -0.88 6.36 -7.63
N ARG A 90 -1.67 7.26 -8.22
CA ARG A 90 -1.72 8.67 -7.80
C ARG A 90 -2.20 8.85 -6.36
N LEU A 91 -3.16 8.06 -5.89
CA LEU A 91 -3.57 8.06 -4.48
C LEU A 91 -2.41 7.66 -3.55
N ALA A 92 -1.55 6.73 -3.96
CA ALA A 92 -0.36 6.36 -3.19
C ALA A 92 0.61 7.54 -3.03
N GLU A 93 0.86 8.27 -4.13
CA GLU A 93 1.72 9.45 -4.10
C GLU A 93 1.14 10.58 -3.24
N LEU A 94 -0.18 10.80 -3.32
CA LEU A 94 -0.87 11.79 -2.51
C LEU A 94 -0.91 11.41 -1.03
N ASP A 95 -1.03 10.14 -0.68
CA ASP A 95 -0.93 9.68 0.72
C ASP A 95 0.46 9.96 1.31
N ASP A 96 1.52 9.76 0.51
CA ASP A 96 2.88 10.12 0.88
C ASP A 96 3.13 11.64 0.96
N LEU A 97 2.17 12.47 0.52
CA LEU A 97 2.17 13.93 0.68
C LEU A 97 1.23 14.41 1.80
N GLY A 98 0.49 13.50 2.45
CA GLY A 98 -0.58 13.87 3.38
C GLY A 98 -1.79 14.51 2.72
N ALA A 99 -1.97 14.26 1.42
CA ALA A 99 -2.88 14.97 0.54
C ALA A 99 -4.19 14.22 0.23
N LEU A 100 -4.46 13.06 0.85
CA LEU A 100 -5.71 12.32 0.63
C LEU A 100 -6.98 13.12 1.01
N GLY A 101 -6.86 14.11 1.88
CA GLY A 101 -7.97 15.00 2.23
C GLY A 101 -8.27 16.08 1.18
N ARG A 102 -7.43 16.24 0.15
CA ARG A 102 -7.60 17.30 -0.86
C ARG A 102 -8.75 17.01 -1.83
N PRO A 103 -9.33 18.05 -2.46
CA PRO A 103 -10.41 17.88 -3.43
C PRO A 103 -10.08 16.95 -4.60
N ALA A 104 -8.83 16.93 -5.07
CA ALA A 104 -8.43 16.04 -6.17
C ALA A 104 -8.48 14.56 -5.75
N ALA A 105 -7.84 14.19 -4.63
CA ALA A 105 -7.91 12.84 -4.09
C ALA A 105 -9.35 12.39 -3.83
N ARG A 106 -10.18 13.29 -3.31
CA ARG A 106 -11.60 13.00 -3.10
C ARG A 106 -12.35 12.71 -4.39
N ARG A 107 -12.19 13.54 -5.43
CA ARG A 107 -12.83 13.28 -6.74
C ARG A 107 -12.40 11.93 -7.30
N ALA A 108 -11.15 11.53 -7.09
CA ALA A 108 -10.66 10.23 -7.51
C ALA A 108 -11.29 9.07 -6.73
N LEU A 109 -11.42 9.19 -5.41
CA LEU A 109 -12.11 8.20 -4.57
C LEU A 109 -13.59 8.08 -4.93
N ASP A 110 -14.27 9.21 -5.16
CA ASP A 110 -15.66 9.25 -5.59
C ASP A 110 -15.84 8.64 -6.99
N TRP A 111 -14.90 8.93 -7.91
CA TRP A 111 -14.85 8.29 -9.23
C TRP A 111 -14.67 6.78 -9.12
N LEU A 112 -13.69 6.31 -8.34
CA LEU A 112 -13.47 4.88 -8.08
C LEU A 112 -14.72 4.22 -7.50
N ALA A 113 -15.35 4.82 -6.49
CA ALA A 113 -16.58 4.31 -5.90
C ALA A 113 -17.72 4.19 -6.92
N SER A 114 -17.85 5.17 -7.83
CA SER A 114 -18.86 5.15 -8.90
C SER A 114 -18.62 4.08 -9.99
N ARG A 115 -17.40 3.55 -10.07
CA ARG A 115 -16.98 2.56 -11.08
C ARG A 115 -17.15 1.11 -10.62
N GLN A 116 -17.61 0.87 -9.40
CA GLN A 116 -17.85 -0.48 -8.91
C GLN A 116 -18.86 -1.21 -9.80
N GLN A 117 -18.52 -2.43 -10.22
CA GLN A 117 -19.40 -3.28 -11.00
C GLN A 117 -20.45 -3.98 -10.12
N ALA A 118 -21.47 -4.55 -10.75
CA ALA A 118 -22.58 -5.20 -10.05
C ALA A 118 -22.15 -6.37 -9.13
N ASP A 119 -21.02 -7.01 -9.43
CA ASP A 119 -20.43 -8.09 -8.62
C ASP A 119 -19.47 -7.58 -7.54
N GLY A 120 -19.32 -6.26 -7.40
CA GLY A 120 -18.42 -5.63 -6.44
C GLY A 120 -16.99 -5.43 -6.92
N GLY A 121 -16.66 -5.83 -8.15
CA GLY A 121 -15.31 -5.73 -8.71
C GLY A 121 -15.03 -4.42 -9.44
N TRP A 122 -13.76 -4.25 -9.82
CA TRP A 122 -13.26 -3.20 -10.70
C TRP A 122 -12.43 -3.80 -11.82
N GLU A 123 -12.50 -3.16 -12.99
CA GLU A 123 -11.59 -3.40 -14.10
C GLU A 123 -11.35 -2.07 -14.83
N GLU A 124 -10.33 -2.06 -15.70
CA GLU A 124 -10.07 -0.90 -16.55
C GLU A 124 -11.19 -0.64 -17.57
N ASP A 125 -11.22 0.58 -18.10
CA ASP A 125 -12.15 0.89 -19.20
C ASP A 125 -11.84 0.00 -20.43
N PRO A 126 -12.84 -0.61 -21.09
CA PRO A 126 -12.61 -1.42 -22.29
C PRO A 126 -11.84 -0.70 -23.40
N ALA A 127 -11.91 0.63 -23.48
CA ALA A 127 -11.15 1.42 -24.45
C ALA A 127 -9.62 1.34 -24.24
N LEU A 128 -9.18 0.91 -23.05
CA LEU A 128 -7.77 0.72 -22.71
C LEU A 128 -7.25 -0.68 -23.11
N ALA A 129 -8.09 -1.59 -23.62
CA ALA A 129 -7.74 -3.00 -23.76
C ALA A 129 -6.56 -3.30 -24.70
N ASP A 130 -6.34 -2.47 -25.71
CA ASP A 130 -5.27 -2.65 -26.68
C ASP A 130 -3.90 -2.18 -26.15
N ASP A 131 -3.90 -1.20 -25.24
CA ASP A 131 -2.68 -0.58 -24.70
C ASP A 131 -2.36 -1.05 -23.26
N ALA A 132 -3.35 -1.63 -22.57
CA ALA A 132 -3.22 -1.99 -21.17
C ALA A 132 -2.16 -3.09 -20.95
N PRO A 133 -1.26 -2.90 -19.97
CA PRO A 133 -0.35 -3.96 -19.54
C PRO A 133 -1.14 -5.13 -18.94
N TRP A 134 -0.49 -6.30 -18.86
CA TRP A 134 -1.13 -7.53 -18.43
C TRP A 134 -1.79 -7.44 -17.05
N TRP A 135 -1.25 -6.63 -16.12
CA TRP A 135 -1.80 -6.45 -14.78
C TRP A 135 -3.05 -5.56 -14.72
N ALA A 136 -3.35 -4.80 -15.76
CA ALA A 136 -4.49 -3.88 -15.84
C ALA A 136 -5.42 -4.20 -17.01
N ARG A 137 -5.23 -5.34 -17.69
CA ARG A 137 -5.96 -5.65 -18.93
C ARG A 137 -7.46 -5.87 -18.64
N PRO A 138 -8.38 -5.08 -19.24
CA PRO A 138 -9.83 -5.32 -19.15
C PRO A 138 -10.20 -6.74 -19.57
N GLY A 139 -11.13 -7.36 -18.84
CA GLY A 139 -11.58 -8.74 -19.10
C GLY A 139 -10.63 -9.85 -18.66
N ASP A 140 -9.40 -9.54 -18.22
CA ASP A 140 -8.52 -10.53 -17.61
C ASP A 140 -8.90 -10.76 -16.13
N PRO A 141 -9.18 -12.01 -15.70
CA PRO A 141 -9.61 -12.28 -14.32
C PRO A 141 -8.57 -11.93 -13.25
N GLU A 142 -7.27 -12.10 -13.55
CA GLU A 142 -6.21 -11.80 -12.59
C GLU A 142 -6.08 -10.29 -12.42
N ALA A 143 -6.09 -9.53 -13.52
CA ALA A 143 -6.07 -8.07 -13.52
C ALA A 143 -7.29 -7.48 -12.80
N ARG A 144 -8.49 -7.99 -13.10
CA ARG A 144 -9.73 -7.58 -12.41
C ARG A 144 -9.64 -7.78 -10.90
N LEU A 145 -9.10 -8.92 -10.45
CA LEU A 145 -8.95 -9.20 -9.02
C LEU A 145 -7.92 -8.26 -8.36
N TYR A 146 -6.82 -7.96 -9.06
CA TYR A 146 -5.83 -6.98 -8.64
C TYR A 146 -6.40 -5.57 -8.49
N LEU A 147 -7.12 -5.07 -9.50
CA LEU A 147 -7.74 -3.75 -9.46
C LEU A 147 -8.81 -3.68 -8.37
N THR A 148 -9.58 -4.75 -8.18
CA THR A 148 -10.56 -4.85 -7.09
C THR A 148 -9.90 -4.71 -5.72
N ALA A 149 -8.81 -5.44 -5.47
CA ALA A 149 -8.07 -5.34 -4.20
C ALA A 149 -7.47 -3.95 -3.98
N THR A 150 -6.90 -3.36 -5.03
CA THR A 150 -6.25 -2.04 -4.98
C THR A 150 -7.25 -0.92 -4.70
N VAL A 151 -8.39 -0.91 -5.39
CA VAL A 151 -9.45 0.08 -5.15
C VAL A 151 -10.04 -0.08 -3.76
N THR A 152 -10.32 -1.33 -3.35
CA THR A 152 -10.89 -1.61 -2.02
C THR A 152 -9.95 -1.13 -0.91
N PHE A 153 -8.63 -1.30 -1.08
CA PHE A 153 -7.63 -0.78 -0.16
C PHE A 153 -7.73 0.75 -0.03
N TRP A 154 -7.74 1.49 -1.14
CA TRP A 154 -7.78 2.96 -1.08
C TRP A 154 -9.10 3.51 -0.52
N LEU A 155 -10.23 2.90 -0.85
CA LEU A 155 -11.52 3.29 -0.25
C LEU A 155 -11.55 2.99 1.26
N THR A 156 -10.95 1.89 1.70
CA THR A 156 -10.80 1.56 3.12
C THR A 156 -9.91 2.57 3.83
N VAL A 157 -8.79 2.97 3.22
CA VAL A 157 -7.88 3.99 3.75
C VAL A 157 -8.58 5.34 3.90
N ALA A 158 -9.37 5.75 2.91
CA ALA A 158 -10.12 7.00 2.97
C ALA A 158 -11.15 7.00 4.11
N ASP A 159 -11.89 5.90 4.29
CA ASP A 159 -12.83 5.75 5.41
C ASP A 159 -12.11 5.74 6.77
N LEU A 160 -10.92 5.14 6.87
CA LEU A 160 -10.10 5.13 8.08
C LEU A 160 -9.66 6.55 8.46
N ASP A 161 -9.17 7.32 7.49
CA ASP A 161 -8.75 8.71 7.72
C ASP A 161 -9.92 9.60 8.14
N ALA A 162 -11.08 9.45 7.49
CA ALA A 162 -12.30 10.17 7.88
C ALA A 162 -12.71 9.87 9.33
N ARG A 163 -12.59 8.60 9.77
CA ARG A 163 -12.86 8.20 11.16
C ARG A 163 -11.84 8.79 12.13
N HIS A 164 -10.56 8.85 11.77
CA HIS A 164 -9.53 9.47 12.60
C HIS A 164 -9.82 10.95 12.82
N VAL A 165 -10.12 11.69 11.75
CA VAL A 165 -10.52 13.10 11.79
C VAL A 165 -11.77 13.29 12.66
N ALA A 166 -12.82 12.49 12.44
CA ALA A 166 -14.06 12.57 13.22
C ALA A 166 -13.86 12.26 14.71
N SER A 167 -12.94 11.35 15.05
CA SER A 167 -12.64 10.98 16.43
C SER A 167 -11.80 12.02 17.19
N GLY A 168 -11.33 13.08 16.52
CA GLY A 168 -10.46 14.09 17.13
C GLY A 168 -9.08 13.55 17.54
N ARG A 169 -8.75 12.29 17.22
CA ARG A 169 -7.40 11.75 17.35
C ARG A 169 -6.53 12.43 16.30
N ARG A 170 -5.78 13.46 16.71
CA ARG A 170 -4.68 14.00 15.92
C ARG A 170 -3.80 12.83 15.47
N ALA A 171 -3.40 12.82 14.19
CA ALA A 171 -2.33 11.96 13.72
C ALA A 171 -1.16 12.04 14.73
N ALA A 172 -0.48 10.91 14.99
CA ALA A 172 0.57 10.79 16.01
C ALA A 172 1.78 11.76 15.83
N HIS A 173 1.76 12.60 14.81
CA HIS A 173 2.69 13.69 14.59
C HIS A 173 2.21 14.94 15.35
N SER A 174 2.66 15.05 16.60
CA SER A 174 2.54 16.30 17.35
C SER A 174 3.33 17.40 16.64
N PRO A 175 2.75 18.56 16.26
CA PRO A 175 3.52 19.66 15.70
C PRO A 175 4.46 20.24 16.77
N ASP A 176 5.66 20.66 16.36
CA ASP A 176 6.57 21.46 17.20
C ASP A 176 5.79 22.66 17.79
N PRO A 177 5.79 22.86 19.13
CA PRO A 177 5.04 23.94 19.79
C PRO A 177 5.44 25.36 19.37
N ARG A 178 6.45 25.52 18.51
CA ARG A 178 6.89 26.81 17.96
C ARG A 178 6.13 27.26 16.70
N TRP A 179 5.23 26.47 16.14
CA TRP A 179 4.42 26.87 14.96
C TRP A 179 2.92 26.88 15.27
N PRO A 180 2.18 27.98 14.96
CA PRO A 180 0.74 28.01 15.14
C PRO A 180 0.07 27.00 14.19
N ALA A 181 -0.86 26.21 14.73
CA ALA A 181 -1.72 25.35 13.91
C ALA A 181 -2.39 26.21 12.83
N GLY A 182 -2.31 25.77 11.57
CA GLY A 182 -3.07 26.36 10.48
C GLY A 182 -4.57 26.36 10.79
N PRO A 183 -5.37 27.24 10.15
CA PRO A 183 -6.80 27.31 10.41
C PRO A 183 -7.44 25.92 10.20
N PRO A 184 -8.35 25.49 11.09
CA PRO A 184 -9.02 24.22 10.94
C PRO A 184 -9.79 24.19 9.62
N ASP A 185 -9.55 23.15 8.83
CA ASP A 185 -10.20 22.96 7.55
C ASP A 185 -11.71 22.67 7.79
N GLN A 186 -12.56 23.69 7.63
CA GLN A 186 -13.98 23.61 7.96
C GLN A 186 -14.74 22.60 7.09
N ALA A 187 -14.15 22.16 5.97
CA ALA A 187 -14.69 21.12 5.11
C ALA A 187 -14.55 19.70 5.70
N ALA A 188 -13.61 19.48 6.63
CA ALA A 188 -13.36 18.17 7.24
C ALA A 188 -14.49 17.73 8.20
N GLY A 189 -15.24 18.67 8.75
CA GLY A 189 -16.35 18.40 9.68
C GLY A 189 -17.64 17.89 9.03
N ALA A 190 -17.79 18.03 7.70
CA ALA A 190 -19.03 17.71 6.99
C ALA A 190 -19.16 16.22 6.60
N TYR A 191 -18.13 15.41 6.83
CA TYR A 191 -18.06 14.00 6.38
C TYR A 191 -17.69 13.04 7.52
N ALA A 192 -18.30 13.23 8.69
CA ALA A 192 -18.10 12.38 9.87
C ALA A 192 -18.78 10.99 9.74
N GLY A 193 -18.60 10.31 8.61
CA GLY A 193 -19.12 8.97 8.33
C GLY A 193 -18.34 8.29 7.21
N SER A 194 -18.39 6.96 7.13
CA SER A 194 -17.69 6.18 6.11
C SER A 194 -18.42 6.26 4.77
N ALA A 195 -18.03 7.23 3.94
CA ALA A 195 -18.63 7.49 2.63
C ALA A 195 -18.59 6.27 1.70
N TYR A 196 -17.62 5.37 1.90
CA TYR A 196 -17.37 4.25 1.00
C TYR A 196 -17.72 2.88 1.59
N GLN A 197 -18.28 2.81 2.81
CA GLN A 197 -18.50 1.54 3.52
C GLN A 197 -19.33 0.53 2.73
N GLY A 198 -20.40 0.95 2.06
CA GLY A 198 -21.24 0.04 1.27
C GLY A 198 -20.49 -0.55 0.05
N VAL A 199 -19.69 0.30 -0.60
CA VAL A 199 -18.84 -0.08 -1.75
C VAL A 199 -17.76 -1.05 -1.29
N VAL A 200 -17.06 -0.72 -0.19
CA VAL A 200 -16.05 -1.58 0.43
C VAL A 200 -16.63 -2.92 0.86
N GLN A 201 -17.79 -2.95 1.51
CA GLN A 201 -18.40 -4.20 1.97
C GLN A 201 -18.69 -5.16 0.82
N THR A 202 -19.22 -4.65 -0.29
CA THR A 202 -19.52 -5.47 -1.47
C THR A 202 -18.24 -6.06 -2.08
N ALA A 203 -17.20 -5.25 -2.19
CA ALA A 203 -15.91 -5.67 -2.70
C ALA A 203 -15.21 -6.69 -1.79
N VAL A 204 -15.30 -6.51 -0.48
CA VAL A 204 -14.76 -7.43 0.53
C VAL A 204 -15.40 -8.81 0.40
N GLN A 205 -16.71 -8.89 0.16
CA GLN A 205 -17.38 -10.18 -0.09
C GLN A 205 -16.89 -10.83 -1.38
N ALA A 206 -16.69 -10.04 -2.44
CA ALA A 206 -16.13 -10.54 -3.70
C ALA A 206 -14.70 -11.09 -3.52
N LEU A 207 -13.84 -10.35 -2.82
CA LEU A 207 -12.47 -10.78 -2.49
C LEU A 207 -12.47 -12.02 -1.61
N ALA A 208 -13.28 -12.06 -0.54
CA ALA A 208 -13.36 -13.20 0.35
C ALA A 208 -13.81 -14.48 -0.38
N GLY A 209 -14.68 -14.35 -1.39
CA GLY A 209 -15.10 -15.45 -2.26
C GLY A 209 -13.98 -16.01 -3.17
N GLN A 210 -12.92 -15.24 -3.41
CA GLN A 210 -11.76 -15.64 -4.23
C GLN A 210 -10.57 -16.15 -3.39
N LEU A 211 -10.63 -16.02 -2.05
CA LEU A 211 -9.56 -16.46 -1.15
C LEU A 211 -9.49 -17.99 -1.12
N GLN A 212 -8.36 -18.55 -1.54
CA GLN A 212 -8.12 -19.98 -1.53
C GLN A 212 -7.84 -20.50 -0.10
N PRO A 213 -8.08 -21.79 0.18
CA PRO A 213 -7.85 -22.38 1.51
C PRO A 213 -6.41 -22.21 2.03
N ASP A 214 -5.43 -22.11 1.14
CA ASP A 214 -4.00 -21.92 1.44
C ASP A 214 -3.60 -20.45 1.68
N GLY A 215 -4.57 -19.54 1.72
CA GLY A 215 -4.34 -18.11 1.96
C GLY A 215 -3.90 -17.34 0.71
N THR A 216 -4.03 -17.93 -0.47
CA THR A 216 -3.63 -17.29 -1.74
C THR A 216 -4.83 -16.83 -2.55
N PHE A 217 -4.55 -16.06 -3.60
CA PHE A 217 -5.52 -15.65 -4.60
C PHE A 217 -5.07 -16.14 -5.98
N PRO A 218 -6.00 -16.43 -6.90
CA PRO A 218 -5.68 -16.75 -8.29
C PRO A 218 -5.38 -15.46 -9.07
N SER A 219 -4.36 -14.72 -8.66
CA SER A 219 -3.91 -13.45 -9.25
C SER A 219 -2.51 -13.11 -8.70
N TYR A 220 -2.05 -11.89 -8.95
CA TYR A 220 -0.77 -11.36 -8.52
C TYR A 220 -0.67 -11.33 -7.00
N LEU A 221 0.56 -11.46 -6.50
CA LEU A 221 0.83 -11.49 -5.08
C LEU A 221 0.30 -10.25 -4.34
N ALA A 222 0.18 -9.12 -5.06
CA ALA A 222 -0.35 -7.87 -4.55
C ALA A 222 -1.77 -7.95 -4.01
N VAL A 223 -2.62 -8.78 -4.62
CA VAL A 223 -3.98 -9.04 -4.11
C VAL A 223 -3.92 -9.52 -2.67
N GLY A 224 -2.91 -10.35 -2.34
CA GLY A 224 -2.70 -10.88 -1.00
C GLY A 224 -2.53 -9.79 0.04
N TRP A 225 -1.50 -8.95 -0.05
CA TRP A 225 -1.23 -7.97 1.02
C TRP A 225 -2.27 -6.84 1.06
N LEU A 226 -2.81 -6.43 -0.07
CA LEU A 226 -3.90 -5.45 -0.13
C LEU A 226 -5.16 -6.01 0.55
N SER A 227 -5.53 -7.25 0.25
CA SER A 227 -6.67 -7.92 0.86
C SER A 227 -6.44 -8.22 2.34
N ALA A 228 -5.22 -8.59 2.75
CA ALA A 228 -4.87 -8.77 4.16
C ALA A 228 -5.06 -7.47 4.96
N ALA A 229 -4.65 -6.33 4.39
CA ALA A 229 -4.84 -5.01 4.97
C ALA A 229 -6.33 -4.63 5.09
N VAL A 230 -7.09 -4.82 4.00
CA VAL A 230 -8.54 -4.57 3.99
C VAL A 230 -9.27 -5.47 5.00
N PHE A 231 -9.02 -6.78 4.99
CA PHE A 231 -9.66 -7.74 5.89
C PHE A 231 -9.34 -7.46 7.35
N HIS A 232 -8.13 -6.99 7.66
CA HIS A 232 -7.79 -6.55 9.00
C HIS A 232 -8.67 -5.38 9.46
N GLN A 233 -8.93 -4.40 8.59
CA GLN A 233 -9.80 -3.26 8.88
C GLN A 233 -11.29 -3.60 8.95
N GLN A 234 -11.71 -4.67 8.26
CA GLN A 234 -13.08 -5.17 8.28
C GLN A 234 -13.31 -6.27 9.34
N GLU A 235 -12.37 -6.45 10.27
CA GLU A 235 -12.42 -7.46 11.35
C GLU A 235 -12.51 -8.93 10.87
N LEU A 236 -12.17 -9.19 9.61
CA LEU A 236 -11.98 -10.52 9.02
C LEU A 236 -10.58 -11.05 9.37
N PHE A 237 -10.31 -11.17 10.67
CA PHE A 237 -8.98 -11.47 11.18
C PHE A 237 -8.46 -12.85 10.77
N TYR A 238 -9.34 -13.84 10.62
CA TYR A 238 -8.96 -15.19 10.23
C TYR A 238 -8.51 -15.24 8.75
N GLU A 239 -9.27 -14.61 7.85
CA GLU A 239 -8.93 -14.43 6.45
C GLU A 239 -7.60 -13.68 6.31
N SER A 240 -7.47 -12.55 7.00
CA SER A 240 -6.25 -11.74 7.01
C SER A 240 -5.04 -12.55 7.50
N ALA A 241 -5.17 -13.29 8.60
CA ALA A 241 -4.09 -14.10 9.14
C ALA A 241 -3.64 -15.22 8.18
N ARG A 242 -4.58 -15.91 7.50
CA ARG A 242 -4.24 -16.93 6.49
C ARG A 242 -3.40 -16.37 5.36
N ILE A 243 -3.76 -15.19 4.87
CA ILE A 243 -2.99 -14.52 3.81
C ILE A 243 -1.61 -14.12 4.32
N GLN A 244 -1.51 -13.56 5.52
CA GLN A 244 -0.24 -13.15 6.12
C GLN A 244 0.71 -14.34 6.35
N VAL A 245 0.20 -15.52 6.72
CA VAL A 245 0.94 -16.79 6.74
C VAL A 245 1.57 -17.10 5.38
N SER A 246 0.75 -17.14 4.33
CA SER A 246 1.19 -17.41 2.96
C SER A 246 2.23 -16.39 2.45
N LEU A 247 2.02 -15.11 2.74
CA LEU A 247 2.94 -14.03 2.34
C LEU A 247 4.31 -14.14 3.01
N ALA A 248 4.35 -14.50 4.28
CA ALA A 248 5.61 -14.56 4.99
C ALA A 248 6.46 -15.78 4.60
N ASP A 249 5.83 -16.90 4.26
CA ASP A 249 6.54 -18.06 3.69
C ASP A 249 7.22 -17.70 2.36
N ARG A 250 6.66 -16.73 1.63
CA ARG A 250 7.20 -16.21 0.36
C ARG A 250 8.18 -15.05 0.55
N MET A 251 8.18 -14.38 1.70
CA MET A 251 8.97 -13.18 2.01
C MET A 251 10.45 -13.28 1.60
N PRO A 252 11.17 -14.39 1.87
CA PRO A 252 12.59 -14.48 1.51
C PRO A 252 12.88 -14.38 0.01
N LYS A 253 11.87 -14.60 -0.85
CA LYS A 253 12.00 -14.59 -2.31
C LYS A 253 11.39 -13.36 -2.98
N LEU A 254 10.74 -12.47 -2.23
CA LEU A 254 10.11 -11.29 -2.82
C LEU A 254 11.15 -10.32 -3.35
N SER A 255 10.83 -9.62 -4.43
CA SER A 255 11.57 -8.41 -4.81
C SER A 255 11.51 -7.39 -3.66
N PRO A 256 12.50 -6.49 -3.56
CA PRO A 256 12.44 -5.40 -2.59
C PRO A 256 11.20 -4.52 -2.78
N ALA A 257 10.78 -4.27 -4.02
CA ALA A 257 9.56 -3.52 -4.32
C ALA A 257 8.31 -4.16 -3.71
N ASN A 258 8.11 -5.47 -3.90
CA ASN A 258 6.97 -6.17 -3.31
C ASN A 258 7.05 -6.23 -1.78
N ALA A 259 8.24 -6.41 -1.20
CA ALA A 259 8.42 -6.39 0.25
C ALA A 259 8.09 -5.01 0.84
N ALA A 260 8.52 -3.93 0.18
CA ALA A 260 8.21 -2.56 0.57
C ALA A 260 6.71 -2.26 0.49
N SER A 261 6.07 -2.57 -0.65
CA SER A 261 4.64 -2.34 -0.87
C SER A 261 3.77 -3.13 0.11
N LEU A 262 4.10 -4.40 0.35
CA LEU A 262 3.42 -5.23 1.35
C LEU A 262 3.48 -4.58 2.74
N ALA A 263 4.68 -4.23 3.19
CA ALA A 263 4.86 -3.69 4.53
C ALA A 263 4.23 -2.29 4.67
N ALA A 264 4.37 -1.43 3.66
CA ALA A 264 3.75 -0.11 3.64
C ALA A 264 2.21 -0.19 3.70
N ALA A 265 1.60 -1.14 3.00
CA ALA A 265 0.14 -1.34 3.02
C ALA A 265 -0.35 -1.80 4.40
N LEU A 266 0.31 -2.80 5.01
CA LEU A 266 -0.05 -3.29 6.35
C LEU A 266 0.16 -2.23 7.44
N ARG A 267 1.26 -1.47 7.37
CA ARG A 267 1.52 -0.34 8.28
C ARG A 267 0.45 0.75 8.15
N ARG A 268 0.00 1.03 6.93
CA ARG A 268 -1.00 2.08 6.67
C ARG A 268 -2.34 1.82 7.36
N VAL A 269 -2.71 0.56 7.47
CA VAL A 269 -3.92 0.13 8.18
C VAL A 269 -3.66 -0.23 9.65
N GLY A 270 -2.52 0.19 10.22
CA GLY A 270 -2.26 0.06 11.65
C GLY A 270 -1.89 -1.35 12.12
N VAL A 271 -1.42 -2.25 11.25
CA VAL A 271 -0.81 -3.51 11.72
C VAL A 271 0.44 -3.18 12.53
N ASP A 272 0.52 -3.79 13.71
CA ASP A 272 1.58 -3.54 14.69
C ASP A 272 2.97 -3.79 14.10
N GLU A 273 3.91 -2.89 14.36
CA GLU A 273 5.25 -2.98 13.78
C GLU A 273 6.00 -4.26 14.19
N GLN A 274 5.71 -4.82 15.36
CA GLN A 274 6.33 -6.05 15.85
C GLN A 274 5.65 -7.30 15.29
N HIS A 275 4.59 -7.12 14.50
CA HIS A 275 3.97 -8.23 13.80
C HIS A 275 4.99 -8.95 12.93
N TRP A 276 5.01 -10.27 13.03
CA TRP A 276 6.06 -11.12 12.48
C TRP A 276 6.21 -10.98 10.95
N THR A 277 5.13 -10.72 10.22
CA THR A 277 5.18 -10.41 8.77
C THR A 277 5.93 -9.11 8.47
N LEU A 278 5.75 -8.06 9.29
CA LEU A 278 6.45 -6.78 9.13
C LEU A 278 7.92 -6.88 9.55
N VAL A 279 8.22 -7.67 10.57
CA VAL A 279 9.59 -8.02 10.94
C VAL A 279 10.29 -8.76 9.79
N ALA A 280 9.62 -9.74 9.17
CA ALA A 280 10.15 -10.47 8.02
C ALA A 280 10.37 -9.55 6.80
N ALA A 281 9.45 -8.63 6.53
CA ALA A 281 9.58 -7.66 5.45
C ALA A 281 10.77 -6.71 5.66
N ARG A 282 10.96 -6.15 6.87
CA ARG A 282 12.12 -5.30 7.17
C ARG A 282 13.45 -6.05 7.04
N ARG A 283 13.48 -7.32 7.45
CA ARG A 283 14.65 -8.16 7.22
C ARG A 283 14.92 -8.32 5.73
N ARG A 284 13.89 -8.59 4.92
CA ARG A 284 14.03 -8.70 3.46
C ARG A 284 14.53 -7.41 2.84
N LEU A 285 14.01 -6.26 3.28
CA LEU A 285 14.47 -4.94 2.84
C LEU A 285 15.94 -4.70 3.20
N ALA A 286 16.36 -5.07 4.41
CA ALA A 286 17.77 -4.93 4.81
C ALA A 286 18.71 -5.84 3.99
N GLU A 287 18.26 -7.04 3.62
CA GLU A 287 19.04 -7.98 2.78
C GLU A 287 19.14 -7.53 1.31
N THR A 288 18.25 -6.65 0.86
CA THR A 288 18.13 -6.22 -0.54
C THR A 288 18.44 -4.75 -0.77
N GLN A 289 18.80 -4.01 0.29
CA GLN A 289 19.20 -2.62 0.16
C GLN A 289 20.52 -2.53 -0.59
N ARG A 290 20.55 -1.68 -1.62
CA ARG A 290 21.76 -1.44 -2.40
C ARG A 290 22.73 -0.55 -1.62
N SER A 291 24.00 -0.55 -2.04
CA SER A 291 25.04 0.27 -1.40
C SER A 291 24.84 1.78 -1.53
N ASP A 292 24.02 2.22 -2.49
CA ASP A 292 23.63 3.62 -2.65
C ASP A 292 22.45 4.02 -1.76
N GLY A 293 21.92 3.08 -0.96
CA GLY A 293 20.79 3.26 -0.04
C GLY A 293 19.43 2.98 -0.65
N GLY A 294 19.33 2.82 -1.98
CA GLY A 294 18.06 2.59 -2.67
C GLY A 294 17.66 1.12 -2.76
N TRP A 295 16.47 0.89 -3.30
CA TRP A 295 15.96 -0.42 -3.67
C TRP A 295 15.54 -0.43 -5.14
N GLU A 296 15.70 -1.58 -5.78
CA GLU A 296 15.30 -1.80 -7.17
C GLU A 296 13.78 -1.90 -7.30
N SER A 297 13.21 -1.21 -8.29
CA SER A 297 11.82 -1.37 -8.68
C SER A 297 11.64 -2.51 -9.69
N ASP A 298 10.52 -3.24 -9.56
CA ASP A 298 10.10 -4.24 -10.57
C ASP A 298 9.64 -3.57 -11.88
N ASP A 299 9.33 -2.27 -11.85
CA ASP A 299 8.87 -1.46 -13.00
C ASP A 299 10.01 -0.72 -13.73
N GLY A 300 11.26 -0.94 -13.28
CA GLY A 300 12.48 -0.34 -13.83
C GLY A 300 13.03 0.82 -13.00
N HIS A 301 14.31 1.11 -13.23
CA HIS A 301 15.12 2.04 -12.42
C HIS A 301 14.53 3.44 -12.22
N GLN A 302 13.71 3.92 -13.14
CA GLN A 302 13.02 5.22 -13.02
C GLN A 302 12.03 5.26 -11.84
N PHE A 303 11.62 4.10 -11.32
CA PHE A 303 10.75 3.96 -10.16
C PHE A 303 11.48 3.59 -8.86
N ASP A 304 12.82 3.51 -8.88
CA ASP A 304 13.61 3.16 -7.68
C ASP A 304 13.37 4.16 -6.53
N VAL A 305 13.15 5.44 -6.85
CA VAL A 305 12.83 6.47 -5.84
C VAL A 305 11.46 6.18 -5.21
N HIS A 306 10.45 5.83 -6.01
CA HIS A 306 9.13 5.42 -5.51
C HIS A 306 9.25 4.19 -4.59
N THR A 307 9.98 3.16 -5.03
CA THR A 307 10.22 1.95 -4.21
C THR A 307 10.95 2.28 -2.91
N THR A 308 11.92 3.19 -2.96
CA THR A 308 12.67 3.63 -1.77
C THR A 308 11.77 4.41 -0.79
N LEU A 309 10.86 5.26 -1.28
CA LEU A 309 9.85 5.93 -0.46
C LEU A 309 8.91 4.92 0.22
N ALA A 310 8.47 3.89 -0.51
CA ALA A 310 7.67 2.80 0.06
C ALA A 310 8.43 2.01 1.14
N ALA A 311 9.73 1.75 0.94
CA ALA A 311 10.58 1.08 1.93
C ALA A 311 10.78 1.94 3.20
N ILE A 312 10.97 3.26 3.04
CA ILE A 312 11.03 4.20 4.16
C ILE A 312 9.71 4.16 4.95
N ARG A 313 8.57 4.21 4.25
CA ARG A 313 7.24 4.11 4.87
C ARG A 313 7.02 2.79 5.60
N ALA A 314 7.45 1.67 5.02
CA ALA A 314 7.37 0.35 5.63
C ALA A 314 8.14 0.23 6.96
N CYS A 315 9.19 1.03 7.13
CA CYS A 315 10.04 1.02 8.31
C CYS A 315 9.61 2.00 9.42
N ARG A 316 8.56 2.79 9.19
CA ARG A 316 8.01 3.77 10.14
C ARG A 316 6.71 3.27 10.75
#